data_AF-E2BBP6-F1
#
_entry.id   AF-E2BBP6-F1
#
_cell.length_a   1.000
_cell.length_b   1.000
_cell.length_c   1.000
_cell.angle_alpha   90.00
_cell.angle_beta   90.00
_cell.angle_gamma   90.00
#
_symmetry.space_group_name_H-M   'P 1'
#
loop_
_entity.id
_entity.type
_entity.pdbx_description
1 polymer ?
#
loop_
_entity_poly.entity_id
_entity_poly.type
_entity_poly.pdbx_seq_one_letter_code
_entity_poly.pdbx_strand_id
1 'polypeptide(L)'
;WIGRGGPINWPARSPDLTSPDFFLWGYLKDKVYQQVPTTRENMVERIRNACAETPADMLLSCVQSFEKRINKCIEVEGKNFEHL
;
A
#
# COMPACT_ATOMS: atom_id res chain seq x y z
N TRP A 1 3.58 13.54 2.54
CA TRP A 1 4.36 12.71 3.49
C TRP A 1 3.39 12.02 4.44
N ILE A 2 3.45 10.69 4.52
CA ILE A 2 2.70 9.88 5.48
C ILE A 2 3.72 9.43 6.53
N GLY A 3 3.72 10.07 7.70
CA GLY A 3 4.77 9.87 8.71
C GLY A 3 4.66 10.83 9.89
N ARG A 4 5.56 10.66 10.88
CA ARG A 4 5.57 11.42 12.14
C ARG A 4 5.97 12.88 11.93
N GLY A 5 5.06 13.83 12.12
CA GLY A 5 5.31 15.27 12.01
C GLY A 5 4.58 15.94 10.83
N GLY A 6 3.76 15.18 10.10
CA GLY A 6 2.90 15.72 9.05
C GLY A 6 1.68 16.47 9.64
N PRO A 7 0.87 17.11 8.78
CA PRO A 7 -0.35 17.80 9.22
C PRO A 7 -1.39 16.84 9.84
N ILE A 8 -1.27 15.54 9.55
CA ILE A 8 -2.09 14.48 10.12
C ILE A 8 -1.19 13.63 11.01
N ASN A 9 -1.56 13.49 12.28
CA ASN A 9 -0.88 12.60 13.22
C ASN A 9 -1.21 11.16 12.88
N TRP A 10 -0.23 10.42 12.37
CA TRP A 10 -0.34 9.00 12.13
C TRP A 10 0.15 8.20 13.35
N PRO A 11 -0.59 7.17 13.80
CA PRO A 11 -0.12 6.25 14.81
C PRO A 11 1.19 5.57 14.37
N ALA A 12 2.07 5.29 15.34
CA ALA A 12 3.31 4.61 15.06
C ALA A 12 3.04 3.14 14.68
N ARG A 13 3.79 2.62 13.70
CA ARG A 13 3.75 1.20 13.28
C ARG A 13 2.37 0.75 12.81
N SER A 14 1.72 1.53 11.95
CA SER A 14 0.38 1.19 11.41
C SER A 14 0.41 0.94 9.89
N PRO A 15 1.14 -0.10 9.42
CA PRO A 15 1.14 -0.47 7.99
C PRO A 15 -0.28 -0.84 7.52
N ASP A 16 -1.07 -1.42 8.41
CA ASP A 16 -2.49 -1.72 8.23
C ASP A 16 -3.36 -0.51 7.85
N LEU A 17 -2.88 0.71 8.10
CA LEU A 17 -3.61 1.95 7.86
C LEU A 17 -3.02 2.79 6.72
N THR A 18 -1.98 2.31 6.01
CA THR A 18 -1.46 3.04 4.85
C THR A 18 -1.70 2.26 3.56
N SER A 19 -2.39 2.88 2.61
CA SER A 19 -2.68 2.31 1.28
C SER A 19 -1.46 1.75 0.56
N PRO A 20 -0.26 2.39 0.65
CA PRO A 20 0.93 1.80 0.06
C PRO A 20 1.34 0.49 0.73
N ASP A 21 1.33 0.42 2.05
CA ASP A 21 1.82 -0.76 2.80
C ASP A 21 0.87 -1.94 2.71
N PHE A 22 -0.44 -1.72 2.91
CA PHE A 22 -1.40 -2.83 2.91
C PHE A 22 -1.80 -3.34 1.52
N PHE A 23 -1.44 -2.62 0.45
CA PHE A 23 -1.86 -2.96 -0.91
C PHE A 23 -0.81 -2.67 -1.98
N LEU A 24 -0.47 -1.39 -2.22
CA LEU A 24 0.22 -0.97 -3.45
C LEU A 24 1.59 -1.63 -3.61
N TRP A 25 2.38 -1.71 -2.53
CA TRP A 25 3.72 -2.28 -2.59
C TRP A 25 3.71 -3.78 -2.88
N GLY A 26 2.76 -4.52 -2.30
CA GLY A 26 2.56 -5.93 -2.64
C GLY A 26 2.20 -6.11 -4.11
N TYR A 27 1.19 -5.37 -4.58
CA TYR A 27 0.72 -5.43 -5.96
C TYR A 27 1.81 -5.08 -6.98
N LEU A 28 2.53 -3.97 -6.78
CA LEU A 28 3.59 -3.55 -7.68
C LEU A 28 4.76 -4.53 -7.68
N LYS A 29 5.10 -5.11 -6.51
CA LYS A 29 6.14 -6.13 -6.43
C LYS A 29 5.74 -7.37 -7.24
N ASP A 30 4.51 -7.84 -7.09
CA ASP A 30 4.02 -8.99 -7.85
C ASP A 30 4.09 -8.75 -9.36
N LYS A 31 3.77 -7.54 -9.82
CA LYS A 31 3.86 -7.13 -11.24
C LYS A 31 5.30 -7.00 -11.75
N VAL A 32 6.17 -6.31 -11.00
CA VAL A 32 7.54 -6.01 -11.42
C VAL A 32 8.41 -7.27 -11.45
N TYR A 33 8.16 -8.20 -10.54
CA TYR A 33 8.94 -9.42 -10.37
C TYR A 33 8.34 -10.66 -11.05
N GLN A 34 7.32 -10.53 -11.91
CA GLN A 34 6.81 -11.64 -12.73
C GLN A 34 7.88 -12.26 -13.63
N GLN A 35 8.87 -11.47 -14.01
CA GLN A 35 10.03 -11.89 -14.77
C GLN A 35 11.28 -11.71 -13.92
N VAL A 36 12.29 -12.54 -14.16
CA VAL A 36 13.59 -12.45 -13.47
C VAL A 36 14.12 -11.00 -13.58
N PRO A 37 14.55 -10.40 -12.45
CA PRO A 37 15.19 -9.10 -12.46
C PRO A 37 16.45 -9.08 -13.32
N THR A 38 16.66 -8.00 -14.06
CA THR A 38 17.80 -7.86 -14.96
C THR A 38 18.65 -6.65 -14.58
N THR A 39 18.68 -5.61 -15.42
CA THR A 39 19.41 -4.37 -15.16
C THR A 39 18.57 -3.39 -14.36
N ARG A 40 19.24 -2.45 -13.70
CA ARG A 40 18.58 -1.36 -12.97
C ARG A 40 17.61 -0.59 -13.87
N GLU A 41 18.00 -0.31 -15.11
CA GLU A 41 17.22 0.45 -16.08
C GLU A 41 15.93 -0.29 -16.45
N ASN A 42 16.03 -1.59 -16.70
CA ASN A 42 14.87 -2.43 -16.97
C ASN A 42 13.93 -2.51 -15.77
N MET A 43 14.47 -2.62 -14.55
CA MET A 43 13.66 -2.66 -13.33
C MET A 43 12.93 -1.33 -13.07
N VAL A 44 13.59 -0.19 -13.31
CA VAL A 44 12.95 1.14 -13.22
C VAL A 44 11.81 1.24 -14.23
N GLU A 45 12.01 0.76 -15.46
CA GLU A 45 10.97 0.80 -16.49
C GLU A 45 9.78 -0.10 -16.16
N ARG A 46 10.03 -1.31 -15.62
CA ARG A 46 8.97 -2.20 -15.14
C ARG A 46 8.15 -1.55 -14.03
N ILE A 47 8.77 -0.81 -13.10
CA ILE A 47 8.05 -0.08 -12.05
C ILE A 47 7.16 1.00 -12.66
N ARG A 48 7.67 1.79 -13.62
CA ARG A 48 6.88 2.83 -14.30
C ARG A 48 5.67 2.23 -15.02
N ASN A 49 5.89 1.15 -15.77
CA ASN A 49 4.82 0.47 -16.50
C ASN A 49 3.78 -0.12 -15.53
N ALA A 50 4.22 -0.79 -14.47
CA ALA A 50 3.29 -1.32 -13.45
C ALA A 50 2.43 -0.21 -12.83
N CYS A 51 3.01 0.95 -12.53
CA CYS A 51 2.26 2.12 -12.05
C CYS A 51 1.28 2.65 -13.10
N ALA A 52 1.70 2.79 -14.36
CA ALA A 52 0.87 3.32 -15.44
C ALA A 52 -0.29 2.37 -15.83
N GLU A 53 -0.07 1.07 -15.72
CA GLU A 53 -1.07 0.03 -15.97
C GLU A 53 -1.98 -0.22 -14.77
N THR A 54 -1.67 0.35 -13.59
CA THR A 54 -2.51 0.18 -12.39
C THR A 54 -3.87 0.84 -12.63
N PRO A 55 -4.98 0.07 -12.61
CA PRO A 55 -6.30 0.62 -12.88
C PRO A 55 -6.75 1.62 -11.81
N ALA A 56 -7.41 2.72 -12.23
CA ALA A 56 -7.84 3.78 -11.32
C ALA A 56 -8.93 3.30 -10.32
N ASP A 57 -9.80 2.39 -10.74
CA ASP A 57 -10.80 1.72 -9.90
C ASP A 57 -10.17 0.88 -8.79
N MET A 58 -9.00 0.29 -9.05
CA MET A 58 -8.22 -0.43 -8.04
C MET A 58 -7.69 0.52 -6.96
N LEU A 59 -7.18 1.69 -7.37
CA LEU A 59 -6.76 2.73 -6.43
C LEU A 59 -7.95 3.30 -5.63
N LEU A 60 -9.10 3.50 -6.28
CA LEU A 60 -10.31 3.95 -5.60
C LEU A 60 -10.80 2.92 -4.57
N SER A 61 -10.75 1.63 -4.91
CA SER A 61 -11.08 0.53 -4.00
C SER A 61 -10.13 0.48 -2.80
N CYS A 62 -8.85 0.77 -3.02
CA CYS A 62 -7.85 0.89 -1.95
C CYS A 62 -8.19 2.03 -0.98
N VAL A 63 -8.60 3.20 -1.50
CA VAL A 63 -9.06 4.34 -0.68
C VAL A 63 -10.33 3.99 0.09
N GLN A 64 -11.30 3.33 -0.52
CA GLN A 64 -12.52 2.88 0.18
C GLN A 64 -12.21 1.83 1.27
N SER A 65 -11.20 0.99 1.04
CA SER A 65 -10.77 -0.03 2.01
C SER A 65 -10.11 0.60 3.25
N PHE A 66 -9.59 1.82 3.15
CA PHE A 66 -9.02 2.54 4.29
C PHE A 66 -10.06 2.76 5.40
N GLU A 67 -11.30 3.16 5.06
CA GLU A 67 -12.36 3.36 6.05
C GLU A 67 -12.69 2.05 6.80
N LYS A 68 -12.79 0.94 6.07
CA LYS A 68 -13.00 -0.39 6.67
C LYS A 68 -11.87 -0.77 7.63
N ARG A 69 -10.62 -0.48 7.26
CA ARG A 69 -9.43 -0.74 8.07
C ARG A 69 -9.38 0.14 9.32
N ILE A 70 -9.81 1.40 9.23
CA ILE A 70 -9.96 2.28 10.40
C ILE A 70 -10.99 1.74 11.37
N ASN A 71 -12.18 1.35 10.87
CA ASN A 71 -13.21 0.74 11.72
C ASN A 71 -12.69 -0.53 12.39
N LYS A 72 -11.96 -1.37 11.64
CA LYS A 72 -11.36 -2.58 12.21
C LYS A 72 -10.35 -2.26 13.31
N CYS A 73 -9.49 -1.26 13.09
CA CYS A 73 -8.54 -0.77 14.08
C CYS A 73 -9.23 -0.32 15.38
N ILE A 74 -10.38 0.36 15.26
CA ILE A 74 -11.19 0.77 16.41
C ILE A 74 -11.78 -0.45 17.14
N GLU A 75 -12.35 -1.42 16.41
CA GLU A 75 -12.90 -2.67 16.98
C GLU A 75 -11.88 -3.44 17.82
N VAL A 76 -10.61 -3.41 17.41
CA VAL A 76 -9.52 -4.14 18.08
C VAL A 76 -8.72 -3.26 19.04
N GLU A 77 -9.24 -2.07 19.38
CA GLU A 77 -8.62 -1.12 20.32
C GLU A 77 -7.19 -0.73 19.94
N GLY A 78 -6.93 -0.56 18.63
CA GLY A 78 -5.61 -0.18 18.10
C GLY A 78 -4.59 -1.31 18.03
N LYS A 79 -4.98 -2.56 18.29
CA LYS A 79 -4.12 -3.74 18.08
C LYS A 79 -3.98 -4.07 16.58
N ASN A 80 -2.96 -4.85 16.22
CA ASN A 80 -2.79 -5.32 14.83
C ASN A 80 -3.91 -6.30 14.45
N PHE A 81 -4.33 -6.27 13.18
CA PHE A 81 -5.46 -7.08 12.70
C PHE A 81 -5.20 -7.83 11.39
N GLU A 82 -3.98 -7.80 10.87
CA GLU A 82 -3.57 -8.56 9.67
C GLU A 82 -3.70 -10.10 9.82
N HIS A 83 -3.86 -10.61 11.05
CA HIS A 83 -3.96 -12.05 11.36
C HIS A 83 -5.21 -12.42 12.18
N LEU A 84 -6.22 -11.55 12.23
CA LEU A 84 -7.49 -11.83 12.90
C LEU A 84 -8.48 -12.56 12.00
#